data_AF-A0A7D4BZL5-F1
#
_entry.id   AF-A0A7D4BZL5-F1
#
_cell.length_a   1.000
_cell.length_b   1.000
_cell.length_c   1.000
_cell.angle_alpha   90.00
_cell.angle_beta   90.00
_cell.angle_gamma   90.00
#
_symmetry.space_group_name_H-M   'P 1'
#
loop_
_entity.id
_entity.type
_entity.pdbx_description
1 polymer ?
#
loop_
_entity_poly.entity_id
_entity_poly.type
_entity_poly.pdbx_seq_one_letter_code
_entity_poly.pdbx_strand_id
1 'polypeptide(L)'
;MAEIQQKGGDSGKGGKKRAKKMSTKIDMTPMVDLAFLLLTFFMLTTTFAKPNVMQLTMPVKDKNPKPEEQTKIKASQAMTIILAPDNKVFYYFGLNEPADKSVPVPEIKVTDFSANGIRKVLLDRQKQQPEPIILIEPYVYDGKESKYKNMVDILDEMNITDQKKYALIDISKKDVDLIKKQNLL
;
A
#
# COMPACT_ATOMS: atom_id res chain seq x y z
N MET A 1 13.02 -38.68 -24.20
CA MET A 1 12.54 -39.98 -23.67
C MET A 1 13.59 -40.49 -22.70
N ALA A 2 13.22 -40.69 -21.43
CA ALA A 2 14.10 -41.21 -20.40
C ALA A 2 13.81 -42.72 -20.23
N GLU A 3 14.70 -43.57 -20.74
CA GLU A 3 14.55 -45.03 -20.73
C GLU A 3 15.60 -45.65 -19.81
N ILE A 4 15.19 -46.58 -18.94
CA ILE A 4 16.10 -47.43 -18.18
C ILE A 4 16.02 -48.85 -18.77
N GLN A 5 17.09 -49.30 -19.43
CA GLN A 5 17.20 -50.68 -19.88
C GLN A 5 17.54 -51.60 -18.71
N GLN A 6 16.61 -52.47 -18.33
CA GLN A 6 16.86 -53.51 -17.35
C GLN A 6 17.73 -54.61 -17.99
N LYS A 7 19.01 -54.67 -17.61
CA LYS A 7 19.99 -55.67 -18.09
C LYS A 7 19.55 -57.07 -17.61
N GLY A 8 19.10 -57.91 -18.54
CA GLY A 8 18.75 -59.31 -18.27
C GLY A 8 19.99 -60.14 -17.98
N GLY A 9 20.01 -60.85 -16.85
CA GLY A 9 21.15 -61.64 -16.37
C GLY A 9 21.58 -62.76 -17.33
N ASP A 10 22.89 -62.91 -17.45
CA ASP A 10 23.61 -63.94 -18.18
C ASP A 10 23.23 -65.35 -17.68
N SER A 11 22.99 -66.29 -18.60
CA SER A 11 22.67 -67.68 -18.27
C SER A 11 23.58 -68.63 -19.02
N GLY A 12 24.56 -69.18 -18.30
CA GLY A 12 25.35 -70.32 -18.72
C GLY A 12 24.48 -71.57 -18.90
N LYS A 13 24.57 -72.14 -20.11
CA LYS A 13 24.52 -73.57 -20.50
C LYS A 13 23.58 -74.50 -19.70
N GLY A 14 22.35 -74.67 -20.20
CA GLY A 14 21.45 -75.76 -19.77
C GLY A 14 20.08 -75.70 -20.43
N GLY A 15 19.82 -76.60 -21.40
CA GLY A 15 18.65 -76.59 -22.28
C GLY A 15 17.29 -76.82 -21.59
N LYS A 16 16.66 -75.73 -21.14
CA LYS A 16 15.20 -75.62 -21.04
C LYS A 16 14.76 -74.36 -21.79
N LYS A 17 13.89 -74.51 -22.80
CA LYS A 17 13.27 -73.36 -23.51
C LYS A 17 12.38 -72.60 -22.52
N ARG A 18 12.95 -71.64 -21.79
CA ARG A 18 12.20 -70.71 -20.95
C ARG A 18 11.51 -69.69 -21.86
N ALA A 19 10.24 -69.38 -21.55
CA ALA A 19 9.48 -68.34 -22.25
C ALA A 19 10.28 -67.03 -22.28
N LYS A 20 10.31 -66.38 -23.44
CA LYS A 20 10.99 -65.09 -23.67
C LYS A 20 10.35 -64.07 -22.72
N LYS A 21 11.05 -63.69 -21.64
CA LYS A 21 10.60 -62.59 -20.78
C LYS A 21 10.68 -61.31 -21.59
N MET A 22 9.53 -60.76 -21.99
CA MET A 22 9.47 -59.43 -22.59
C MET A 22 10.01 -58.44 -21.58
N SER A 23 11.10 -57.75 -21.93
CA SER A 23 11.64 -56.66 -21.11
C SER A 23 10.58 -55.56 -21.04
N THR A 24 10.01 -55.34 -19.85
CA THR A 24 9.09 -54.23 -19.61
C THR A 24 9.93 -52.97 -19.49
N LYS A 25 9.96 -52.17 -20.56
CA LYS A 25 10.56 -50.84 -20.55
C LYS A 25 9.78 -49.96 -19.57
N ILE A 26 10.47 -49.38 -18.60
CA ILE A 26 9.88 -48.45 -17.63
C ILE A 26 10.05 -47.05 -18.20
N ASP A 27 8.94 -46.44 -18.61
CA ASP A 27 8.92 -45.05 -19.05
C ASP A 27 8.80 -44.11 -17.85
N MET A 28 9.81 -43.26 -17.64
CA MET A 28 9.82 -42.26 -16.57
C MET A 28 9.26 -40.90 -17.02
N THR A 29 8.79 -40.77 -18.27
CA THR A 29 8.17 -39.55 -18.81
C THR A 29 7.07 -38.97 -17.90
N PRO A 30 6.16 -39.76 -17.29
CA PRO A 30 5.18 -39.20 -16.34
C PRO A 30 5.82 -38.63 -15.05
N MET A 31 6.97 -39.14 -14.60
CA MET A 31 7.67 -38.56 -13.43
C MET A 31 8.36 -37.24 -13.76
N VAL A 32 8.91 -37.11 -14.97
CA VAL A 32 9.59 -35.88 -15.42
C VAL A 32 8.58 -34.73 -15.56
N ASP A 33 7.38 -35.02 -16.08
CA ASP A 33 6.34 -34.01 -16.25
C ASP A 33 5.80 -33.49 -14.91
N LEU A 34 5.62 -34.35 -13.91
CA LEU A 34 5.24 -33.94 -12.55
C LEU A 34 6.28 -33.01 -11.92
N ALA A 35 7.57 -33.30 -12.11
CA ALA A 35 8.64 -32.43 -11.60
C ALA A 35 8.65 -31.05 -12.29
N PHE A 36 8.35 -31.00 -13.58
CA PHE A 36 8.25 -29.75 -14.33
C PHE A 36 7.01 -28.93 -13.92
N LEU A 37 5.87 -29.57 -13.69
CA LEU A 37 4.67 -28.94 -13.15
C LEU A 37 4.92 -28.34 -11.77
N LEU A 38 5.63 -29.06 -10.89
CA LEU A 38 6.02 -28.57 -9.57
C LEU A 38 6.98 -27.37 -9.66
N LEU A 39 8.00 -27.41 -10.52
CA LEU A 39 8.94 -26.30 -10.69
C LEU A 39 8.25 -25.04 -11.20
N THR A 40 7.39 -25.18 -12.23
CA THR A 40 6.63 -24.06 -12.79
C THR A 40 5.62 -23.51 -11.77
N PHE A 41 4.92 -24.37 -11.03
CA PHE A 41 4.04 -23.98 -9.94
C PHE A 41 4.78 -23.23 -8.82
N PHE A 42 5.94 -23.75 -8.36
CA PHE A 42 6.75 -23.09 -7.35
C PHE A 42 7.34 -21.77 -7.85
N MET A 43 7.82 -21.69 -9.09
CA MET A 43 8.28 -20.41 -9.65
C MET A 43 7.14 -19.40 -9.77
N LEU A 44 5.96 -19.78 -10.27
CA LEU A 44 4.81 -18.87 -10.36
C LEU A 44 4.35 -18.40 -8.97
N THR A 45 4.19 -19.30 -8.01
CA THR A 45 3.75 -18.96 -6.64
C THR A 45 4.76 -18.08 -5.89
N THR A 46 6.07 -18.22 -6.12
CA THR A 46 7.09 -17.34 -5.51
C THR A 46 7.04 -15.90 -6.01
N THR A 47 6.57 -15.64 -7.25
CA THR A 47 6.45 -14.27 -7.77
C THR A 47 5.32 -13.47 -7.14
N PHE A 48 4.25 -14.12 -6.70
CA PHE A 48 3.13 -13.47 -6.00
C PHE A 48 3.47 -13.02 -4.58
N ALA A 49 4.57 -13.51 -4.00
CA ALA A 49 4.94 -13.22 -2.62
C ALA A 49 5.82 -11.97 -2.45
N LYS A 50 6.10 -11.20 -3.51
CA LYS A 50 6.87 -9.95 -3.37
C LYS A 50 6.00 -8.89 -2.72
N PRO A 51 6.32 -8.41 -1.50
CA PRO A 51 5.61 -7.27 -0.93
C PRO A 51 5.96 -6.04 -1.77
N ASN A 52 4.95 -5.40 -2.36
CA ASN A 52 5.09 -4.05 -2.90
C ASN A 52 5.26 -3.10 -1.72
N VAL A 53 6.51 -2.83 -1.35
CA VAL A 53 6.83 -1.92 -0.26
C VAL A 53 6.90 -0.49 -0.78
N MET A 54 6.12 0.39 -0.18
CA MET A 54 6.20 1.82 -0.41
C MET A 54 7.30 2.41 0.50
N GLN A 55 8.26 3.14 -0.08
CA GLN A 55 9.28 3.86 0.68
C GLN A 55 8.69 5.17 1.22
N LEU A 56 8.32 5.17 2.50
CA LEU A 56 7.78 6.34 3.18
C LEU A 56 8.90 7.08 3.92
N THR A 57 9.28 8.27 3.45
CA THR A 57 10.16 9.19 4.19
C THR A 57 9.31 10.15 5.01
N MET A 58 8.99 9.78 6.25
CA MET A 58 8.39 10.72 7.20
C MET A 58 9.46 11.66 7.76
N PRO A 59 9.19 12.97 7.86
CA PRO A 59 10.06 13.88 8.61
C PRO A 59 10.13 13.43 10.07
N VAL A 60 11.34 13.43 10.62
CA VAL A 60 11.59 12.97 11.98
C VAL A 60 10.96 13.95 12.96
N LYS A 61 10.09 13.46 13.86
CA LYS A 61 9.65 14.24 15.03
C LYS A 61 10.85 14.43 15.95
N ASP A 62 11.32 15.66 16.13
CA ASP A 62 12.42 15.94 17.06
C ASP A 62 12.04 15.57 18.50
N LYS A 63 12.91 14.81 19.17
CA LYS A 63 12.69 14.31 20.53
C LYS A 63 12.85 15.39 21.60
N ASN A 64 13.44 16.54 21.26
CA ASN A 64 13.58 17.72 22.11
C ASN A 64 13.27 18.97 21.28
N PRO A 65 12.02 19.43 21.20
CA PRO A 65 11.71 20.64 20.46
C PRO A 65 12.27 21.82 21.25
N LYS A 66 13.38 22.41 20.80
CA LYS A 66 13.67 23.80 21.20
C LYS A 66 12.48 24.65 20.70
N PRO A 67 11.91 25.54 21.51
CA PRO A 67 10.75 26.37 21.11
C PRO A 67 10.99 27.17 19.82
N GLU A 68 12.26 27.39 19.46
CA GLU A 68 12.72 28.17 18.30
C GLU A 68 12.83 27.36 16.99
N GLU A 69 12.91 26.03 17.06
CA GLU A 69 13.04 25.12 15.90
C GLU A 69 11.75 24.36 15.56
N GLN A 70 10.67 24.61 16.30
CA GLN A 70 9.34 24.31 15.76
C GLN A 70 9.21 25.14 14.49
N THR A 71 9.39 24.48 13.35
CA THR A 71 9.12 25.08 12.04
C THR A 71 7.65 25.41 12.10
N LYS A 72 7.30 26.62 12.54
CA LYS A 72 5.92 27.10 12.62
C LYS A 72 5.42 27.00 11.21
N ILE A 73 4.69 25.92 10.93
CA ILE A 73 4.08 25.70 9.64
C ILE A 73 3.22 26.91 9.44
N LYS A 74 3.57 27.76 8.46
CA LYS A 74 2.76 28.95 8.22
C LYS A 74 1.37 28.45 7.87
N ALA A 75 0.34 28.99 8.51
CA ALA A 75 -1.03 28.60 8.22
C ALA A 75 -1.38 28.78 6.72
N SER A 76 -0.67 29.61 5.97
CA SER A 76 -0.85 29.69 4.51
C SER A 76 -0.32 28.49 3.72
N GLN A 77 0.65 27.75 4.26
CA GLN A 77 1.37 26.65 3.60
C GLN A 77 0.77 25.28 3.92
N ALA A 78 0.05 25.13 5.03
CA ALA A 78 -0.55 23.86 5.41
C ALA A 78 -1.77 23.51 4.53
N MET A 79 -1.98 22.22 4.31
CA MET A 79 -3.24 21.64 3.83
C MET A 79 -3.50 20.41 4.68
N THR A 80 -4.64 20.37 5.37
CA THR A 80 -5.03 19.20 6.16
C THR A 80 -6.04 18.38 5.38
N ILE A 81 -5.81 17.08 5.34
CA ILE A 81 -6.64 16.07 4.70
C ILE A 81 -7.09 15.10 5.79
N ILE A 82 -8.39 15.08 6.04
CA ILE A 82 -9.03 14.18 7.01
C ILE A 82 -9.70 13.05 6.24
N LEU A 83 -9.28 11.82 6.52
CA LEU A 83 -9.86 10.62 5.91
C LEU A 83 -11.12 10.26 6.68
N ALA A 84 -12.28 10.59 6.14
CA ALA A 84 -13.55 10.36 6.81
C ALA A 84 -14.00 8.88 6.67
N PRO A 85 -14.96 8.45 7.52
CA PRO A 85 -15.74 7.24 7.27
C PRO A 85 -16.44 7.30 5.89
N ASP A 86 -16.80 6.13 5.35
CA ASP A 86 -17.51 6.00 4.06
C ASP A 86 -16.75 6.45 2.80
N ASN A 87 -15.43 6.32 2.77
CA ASN A 87 -14.56 6.64 1.63
C ASN A 87 -14.63 8.10 1.16
N LYS A 88 -15.06 9.00 2.05
CA LYS A 88 -15.01 10.44 1.83
C LYS A 88 -13.69 11.01 2.34
N VAL A 89 -13.23 12.06 1.67
CA VAL A 89 -12.04 12.80 2.05
C VAL A 89 -12.44 14.24 2.30
N PHE A 90 -12.25 14.68 3.52
CA PHE A 90 -12.43 16.07 3.91
C PHE A 90 -11.08 16.76 3.81
N TYR A 91 -11.05 17.97 3.29
CA TYR A 91 -9.82 18.75 3.27
C TYR A 91 -10.10 20.21 3.49
N TYR A 92 -9.12 20.91 4.01
CA TYR A 92 -9.13 22.36 4.09
C TYR A 92 -7.72 22.92 3.97
N PHE A 93 -7.66 24.21 3.66
CA PHE A 93 -6.39 24.93 3.56
C PHE A 93 -6.09 25.65 4.87
N GLY A 94 -4.86 25.50 5.30
CA GLY A 94 -4.30 26.11 6.50
C GLY A 94 -4.44 25.29 7.77
N LEU A 95 -4.30 25.97 8.92
CA LEU A 95 -4.33 25.35 10.24
C LEU A 95 -5.64 25.69 10.95
N ASN A 96 -6.19 24.72 11.66
CA ASN A 96 -7.36 24.92 12.49
C ASN A 96 -6.92 25.27 13.92
N GLU A 97 -6.65 26.55 14.16
CA GLU A 97 -6.28 27.08 15.47
C GLU A 97 -7.38 28.00 16.02
N PRO A 98 -8.50 27.46 16.54
CA PRO A 98 -9.61 28.25 17.07
C PRO A 98 -9.25 29.10 18.30
N ALA A 99 -8.04 28.94 18.85
CA ALA A 99 -7.51 29.75 19.94
C ALA A 99 -6.91 31.07 19.46
N ASP A 100 -6.49 31.16 18.18
CA ASP A 100 -5.95 32.37 17.59
C ASP A 100 -7.02 33.04 16.71
N LYS A 101 -7.52 34.19 17.14
CA LYS A 101 -8.55 34.96 16.42
C LYS A 101 -8.06 35.58 15.12
N SER A 102 -6.75 35.57 14.88
CA SER A 102 -6.15 36.05 13.63
C SER A 102 -6.23 35.03 12.48
N VAL A 103 -6.55 33.77 12.78
CA VAL A 103 -6.70 32.70 11.78
C VAL A 103 -8.20 32.45 11.55
N PRO A 104 -8.72 32.67 10.33
CA PRO A 104 -10.12 32.38 10.04
C PRO A 104 -10.37 30.87 10.12
N VAL A 105 -11.54 30.51 10.65
CA VAL A 105 -11.96 29.10 10.70
C VAL A 105 -12.05 28.57 9.27
N PRO A 106 -11.32 27.50 8.93
CA PRO A 106 -11.30 26.99 7.57
C PRO A 106 -12.63 26.31 7.21
N GLU A 107 -13.06 26.50 5.97
CA GLU A 107 -14.20 25.79 5.39
C GLU A 107 -13.76 24.40 4.92
N ILE A 108 -14.44 23.34 5.37
CA ILE A 108 -14.12 21.98 4.96
C ILE A 108 -14.76 21.73 3.60
N LYS A 109 -13.94 21.22 2.68
CA LYS A 109 -14.39 20.76 1.37
C LYS A 109 -14.40 19.24 1.35
N VAL A 110 -15.45 18.66 0.74
CA VAL A 110 -15.64 17.22 0.63
C VAL A 110 -15.22 16.74 -0.76
N THR A 111 -14.46 15.64 -0.79
CA THR A 111 -13.98 14.98 -2.01
C THR A 111 -14.00 13.47 -1.84
N ASP A 112 -13.59 12.77 -2.89
CA ASP A 112 -13.42 11.33 -2.94
C ASP A 112 -12.05 10.96 -3.54
N PHE A 113 -11.79 9.66 -3.63
CA PHE A 113 -10.62 9.06 -4.26
C PHE A 113 -10.79 8.84 -5.77
N SER A 114 -11.79 9.48 -6.41
CA SER A 114 -11.94 9.38 -7.86
C SER A 114 -10.82 10.13 -8.59
N ALA A 115 -10.61 9.83 -9.88
CA ALA A 115 -9.59 10.50 -10.69
C ALA A 115 -9.75 12.04 -10.74
N ASN A 116 -10.98 12.55 -10.52
CA ASN A 116 -11.30 13.97 -10.49
C ASN A 116 -11.47 14.54 -9.06
N GLY A 117 -11.30 13.69 -8.04
CA GLY A 117 -11.45 14.04 -6.63
C GLY A 117 -10.17 14.64 -6.06
N ILE A 118 -9.64 14.01 -5.01
CA ILE A 118 -8.51 14.53 -4.24
C ILE A 118 -7.26 14.76 -5.10
N ARG A 119 -7.03 13.94 -6.13
CA ARG A 119 -5.88 14.06 -7.05
C ARG A 119 -5.76 15.44 -7.67
N LYS A 120 -6.89 15.99 -8.16
CA LYS A 120 -6.91 17.31 -8.80
C LYS A 120 -6.55 18.40 -7.79
N VAL A 121 -7.10 18.31 -6.59
CA VAL A 121 -6.83 19.26 -5.50
C VAL A 121 -5.34 19.26 -5.15
N LEU A 122 -4.72 18.08 -5.07
CA LEU A 122 -3.29 17.93 -4.78
C LEU A 122 -2.41 18.52 -5.88
N LEU A 123 -2.73 18.27 -7.15
CA LEU A 123 -2.01 18.84 -8.29
C LEU A 123 -2.14 20.37 -8.36
N ASP A 124 -3.32 20.91 -8.07
CA ASP A 124 -3.54 22.35 -8.07
C ASP A 124 -2.82 23.04 -6.90
N ARG A 125 -2.77 22.38 -5.74
CA ARG A 125 -2.05 22.87 -4.56
C ARG A 125 -0.53 22.78 -4.73
N GLN A 126 -0.02 21.74 -5.41
CA GLN A 126 1.40 21.57 -5.73
C GLN A 126 1.99 22.71 -6.57
N LYS A 127 1.18 23.29 -7.47
CA LYS A 127 1.61 24.43 -8.31
C LYS A 127 1.84 25.72 -7.50
N GLN A 128 1.35 25.78 -6.26
CA GLN A 128 1.47 26.97 -5.44
C GLN A 128 2.85 27.02 -4.79
N GLN A 129 3.47 28.19 -4.86
CA GLN A 129 4.74 28.47 -4.20
C GLN A 129 4.50 29.39 -3.01
N PRO A 130 5.13 29.13 -1.85
CA PRO A 130 6.05 28.01 -1.56
C PRO A 130 5.33 26.64 -1.46
N GLU A 131 6.07 25.56 -1.66
CA GLU A 131 5.54 24.18 -1.63
C GLU A 131 4.69 23.93 -0.36
N PRO A 132 3.48 23.40 -0.53
CA PRO A 132 2.57 23.12 0.58
C PRO A 132 3.06 21.95 1.43
N ILE A 133 2.68 21.95 2.72
CA ILE A 133 2.87 20.81 3.62
C ILE A 133 1.51 20.15 3.81
N ILE A 134 1.42 18.85 3.51
CA ILE A 134 0.18 18.08 3.60
C ILE A 134 0.13 17.33 4.92
N LEU A 135 -0.91 17.55 5.70
CA LEU A 135 -1.17 16.81 6.93
C LEU A 135 -2.28 15.80 6.65
N ILE A 136 -2.03 14.53 6.94
CA ILE A 136 -3.00 13.46 6.73
C ILE A 136 -3.46 12.96 8.10
N GLU A 137 -4.74 13.11 8.35
CA GLU A 137 -5.41 12.75 9.60
C GLU A 137 -6.42 11.63 9.33
N PRO A 138 -6.15 10.37 9.72
CA PRO A 138 -7.18 9.35 9.73
C PRO A 138 -8.24 9.71 10.78
N TYR A 139 -9.51 9.73 10.37
CA TYR A 139 -10.60 9.98 11.31
C TYR A 139 -10.73 8.80 12.27
N VAL A 140 -10.48 9.05 13.56
CA VAL A 140 -10.67 8.09 14.65
C VAL A 140 -11.34 8.83 15.80
N TYR A 141 -12.66 8.83 15.84
CA TYR A 141 -13.41 9.49 16.91
C TYR A 141 -14.81 8.90 17.09
N ASP A 142 -15.25 8.77 18.35
CA ASP A 142 -16.61 8.34 18.72
C ASP A 142 -17.03 7.01 18.09
N GLY A 143 -16.12 6.03 18.09
CA GLY A 143 -16.34 4.69 17.52
C GLY A 143 -16.42 4.63 15.99
N LYS A 144 -16.31 5.77 15.29
CA LYS A 144 -16.17 5.83 13.84
C LYS A 144 -14.69 5.92 13.47
N GLU A 145 -14.25 5.02 12.57
CA GLU A 145 -12.88 4.94 12.09
C GLU A 145 -12.82 5.02 10.57
N SER A 146 -11.78 5.68 10.05
CA SER A 146 -11.43 5.63 8.63
C SER A 146 -10.94 4.23 8.25
N LYS A 147 -11.27 3.75 7.05
CA LYS A 147 -10.79 2.45 6.59
C LYS A 147 -9.30 2.52 6.29
N TYR A 148 -8.54 1.47 6.63
CA TYR A 148 -7.13 1.35 6.26
C TYR A 148 -6.90 1.50 4.74
N LYS A 149 -7.85 1.04 3.93
CA LYS A 149 -7.86 1.26 2.48
C LYS A 149 -7.72 2.75 2.10
N ASN A 150 -8.42 3.65 2.79
CA ASN A 150 -8.36 5.09 2.51
C ASN A 150 -6.98 5.68 2.85
N MET A 151 -6.28 5.12 3.84
CA MET A 151 -4.91 5.49 4.17
C MET A 151 -3.93 5.06 3.08
N VAL A 152 -4.08 3.84 2.57
CA VAL A 152 -3.26 3.36 1.45
C VAL A 152 -3.54 4.18 0.19
N ASP A 153 -4.83 4.40 -0.13
CA ASP A 153 -5.25 5.16 -1.30
C ASP A 153 -4.70 6.60 -1.26
N ILE A 154 -4.72 7.29 -0.11
CA ILE A 154 -4.17 8.66 -0.02
C ILE A 154 -2.64 8.69 -0.17
N LEU A 155 -1.92 7.69 0.34
CA LEU A 155 -0.47 7.59 0.20
C LEU A 155 -0.07 7.27 -1.24
N ASP A 156 -0.86 6.45 -1.93
CA ASP A 156 -0.71 6.25 -3.38
C ASP A 156 -0.94 7.57 -4.14
N GLU A 157 -1.97 8.35 -3.78
CA GLU A 157 -2.19 9.68 -4.37
C GLU A 157 -1.04 10.66 -4.09
N MET A 158 -0.39 10.60 -2.91
CA MET A 158 0.80 11.41 -2.62
C MET A 158 1.95 11.05 -3.57
N ASN A 159 2.18 9.75 -3.80
CA ASN A 159 3.22 9.28 -4.69
C ASN A 159 2.92 9.63 -6.15
N ILE A 160 1.67 9.43 -6.60
CA ILE A 160 1.23 9.73 -7.98
C ILE A 160 1.36 11.22 -8.28
N THR A 161 1.11 12.09 -7.30
CA THR A 161 1.19 13.54 -7.46
C THR A 161 2.55 14.14 -7.06
N ASP A 162 3.57 13.32 -6.77
CA ASP A 162 4.92 13.74 -6.35
C ASP A 162 4.92 14.74 -5.17
N GLN A 163 4.11 14.47 -4.15
CA GLN A 163 4.08 15.28 -2.92
C GLN A 163 5.26 14.91 -2.02
N LYS A 164 6.17 15.86 -1.81
CA LYS A 164 7.42 15.61 -1.07
C LYS A 164 7.31 15.86 0.43
N LYS A 165 6.34 16.67 0.85
CA LYS A 165 6.19 17.14 2.24
C LYS A 165 4.82 16.76 2.77
N TYR A 166 4.73 15.59 3.35
CA TYR A 166 3.53 15.16 4.05
C TYR A 166 3.84 14.50 5.40
N ALA A 167 2.89 14.55 6.32
CA ALA A 167 3.00 13.92 7.63
C ALA A 167 1.69 13.23 8.01
N LEU A 168 1.81 12.02 8.55
CA LEU A 168 0.70 11.33 9.21
C LEU A 168 0.61 11.84 10.65
N ILE A 169 -0.56 12.36 11.02
CA ILE A 169 -0.83 12.88 12.36
C ILE A 169 -2.17 12.36 12.85
N ASP A 170 -2.31 12.23 14.17
CA ASP A 170 -3.57 11.83 14.77
C ASP A 170 -4.58 12.98 14.71
N ILE A 171 -5.85 12.66 14.48
CA ILE A 171 -6.92 13.66 14.40
C ILE A 171 -7.04 14.44 15.71
N SER A 172 -7.06 15.78 15.62
CA SER A 172 -7.22 16.63 16.80
C SER A 172 -8.70 16.80 17.15
N LYS A 173 -9.01 17.02 18.44
CA LYS A 173 -10.38 17.32 18.89
C LYS A 173 -10.97 18.56 18.20
N LYS A 174 -10.12 19.54 17.85
CA LYS A 174 -10.54 20.78 17.18
C LYS A 174 -11.05 20.51 15.76
N ASP A 175 -10.44 19.55 15.08
CA ASP A 175 -10.81 19.16 13.72
C ASP A 175 -12.09 18.33 13.71
N VAL A 176 -12.28 17.49 14.71
CA VAL A 176 -13.57 16.83 14.95
C VAL A 176 -14.68 17.85 15.20
N ASP A 177 -14.42 18.87 16.02
CA ASP A 177 -15.40 19.93 16.30
C ASP A 177 -15.73 20.75 15.04
N LEU A 178 -14.75 20.97 14.15
CA LEU A 178 -14.94 21.63 12.86
C LEU A 178 -15.89 20.83 11.96
N ILE A 179 -15.69 19.51 11.87
CA ILE A 179 -16.53 18.60 11.09
C ILE A 179 -17.97 18.60 11.62
N LYS A 180 -18.13 18.53 12.96
CA LYS A 180 -19.45 18.57 13.61
C LYS A 180 -20.17 19.89 13.38
N LYS A 181 -19.47 21.03 13.47
CA LYS A 181 -20.06 22.36 13.22
C LYS A 181 -20.59 22.51 11.81
N GLN A 182 -20.00 21.82 10.84
CA GLN A 182 -20.39 21.86 9.43
C GLN A 182 -21.37 20.73 9.04
N ASN A 183 -21.84 19.92 10.00
CA ASN A 183 -22.77 18.80 9.79
C ASN A 183 -22.30 17.79 8.73
N LEU A 184 -20.99 17.51 8.70
CA LEU A 184 -20.40 16.62 7.68
C LEU A 184 -20.33 15.14 8.12
N LEU A 185 -20.58 14.83 9.41
CA LEU A 185 -20.65 13.49 10.03
C LEU A 185 -21.63 13.43 11.20
#